data_AF-A0A946XZL7-F1
#
_entry.id   AF-A0A946XZL7-F1
#
_cell.length_a   1.000
_cell.length_b   1.000
_cell.length_c   1.000
_cell.angle_alpha   90.00
_cell.angle_beta   90.00
_cell.angle_gamma   90.00
#
_symmetry.space_group_name_H-M   'P 1'
#
loop_
_entity.id
_entity.type
_entity.pdbx_description
1 polymer ?
#
loop_
_entity_poly.entity_id
_entity_poly.type
_entity_poly.pdbx_seq_one_letter_code
_entity_poly.pdbx_strand_id
1 'polypeptide(L)'
;RYNDLVEDGQQHYFREISAEFDLATRRILELKQLDNLLDDQRVLQRNIRLRNPYVDPLHFLQVDLLRRWREGGREDDQLLEALKATVKGIALGIQNTG
;
A
#
# COMPACT_ATOMS: atom_id res chain seq x y z
N ARG A 1 -1.64 -0.19 10.03
CA ARG A 1 -0.17 -0.32 9.89
C ARG A 1 0.49 1.00 9.53
N TYR A 2 0.34 1.54 8.32
CA TYR A 2 0.81 2.91 8.07
C TYR A 2 0.05 3.96 8.89
N ASN A 3 -1.27 3.75 9.07
CA ASN A 3 -2.09 4.60 9.94
C ASN A 3 -1.58 4.65 11.39
N ASP A 4 -0.92 3.59 11.86
CA ASP A 4 -0.38 3.47 13.22
C ASP A 4 0.90 4.33 13.40
N LEU A 5 1.41 4.93 12.31
CA LEU A 5 2.53 5.88 12.34
C LEU A 5 2.07 7.35 12.35
N VAL A 6 0.77 7.59 12.36
CA VAL A 6 0.16 8.92 12.34
C VAL A 6 -0.12 9.37 13.78
N GLU A 7 0.02 10.68 14.03
CA GLU A 7 -0.28 11.28 15.32
C GLU A 7 -1.74 11.07 15.75
N ASP A 8 -1.96 11.06 17.06
CA ASP A 8 -3.28 10.87 17.64
C ASP A 8 -4.24 11.98 17.17
N GLY A 9 -5.45 11.57 16.77
CA GLY A 9 -6.49 12.47 16.23
C GLY A 9 -6.54 12.56 14.71
N GLN A 10 -5.49 12.19 13.97
CA GLN A 10 -5.48 12.22 12.50
C GLN A 10 -5.87 10.88 11.85
N GLN A 11 -6.00 9.81 12.63
CA GLN A 11 -6.34 8.47 12.14
C GLN A 11 -7.74 8.36 11.50
N HIS A 12 -8.62 9.36 11.72
CA HIS A 12 -9.95 9.38 11.12
C HIS A 12 -9.91 9.51 9.59
N TYR A 13 -8.93 10.23 9.04
CA TYR A 13 -8.77 10.38 7.59
C TYR A 13 -8.60 9.03 6.88
N PHE A 14 -7.86 8.10 7.48
CA PHE A 14 -7.70 6.76 6.90
C PHE A 14 -9.04 6.04 6.78
N ARG A 15 -9.93 6.18 7.77
CA ARG A 15 -11.26 5.57 7.73
C ARG A 15 -12.12 6.19 6.64
N GLU A 16 -12.12 7.50 6.51
CA GLU A 16 -12.88 8.21 5.48
C GLU A 16 -12.40 7.83 4.07
N ILE A 17 -11.09 7.86 3.83
CA ILE A 17 -10.51 7.47 2.54
C ILE A 17 -10.80 6.00 2.21
N SER A 18 -10.70 5.10 3.20
CA SER A 18 -11.00 3.68 2.99
C SER A 18 -12.47 3.45 2.65
N ALA A 19 -13.37 4.17 3.32
CA ALA A 19 -14.81 4.08 3.06
C ALA A 19 -15.16 4.55 1.63
N GLU A 20 -14.55 5.65 1.17
CA GLU A 20 -14.72 6.13 -0.21
C GLU A 20 -14.12 5.16 -1.24
N PHE A 21 -12.95 4.57 -0.95
CA PHE A 21 -12.36 3.53 -1.79
C PHE A 21 -13.28 2.30 -1.92
N ASP A 22 -13.84 1.83 -0.81
CA ASP A 22 -14.77 0.69 -0.78
C ASP A 22 -16.08 1.01 -1.50
N LEU A 23 -16.58 2.24 -1.37
CA LEU A 23 -17.75 2.71 -2.10
C LEU A 23 -17.48 2.74 -3.60
N ALA A 24 -16.38 3.34 -4.04
CA ALA A 24 -16.00 3.39 -5.46
C ALA A 24 -15.83 1.98 -6.04
N THR A 25 -15.16 1.08 -5.31
CA THR A 25 -14.96 -0.31 -5.72
C THR A 25 -16.29 -1.02 -5.93
N ARG A 26 -17.23 -0.91 -4.97
CA ARG A 26 -18.58 -1.49 -5.11
C ARG A 26 -19.33 -0.96 -6.32
N ARG A 27 -19.28 0.35 -6.58
CA ARG A 27 -19.93 0.94 -7.76
C ARG A 27 -19.35 0.44 -9.07
N ILE A 28 -18.02 0.27 -9.15
CA ILE A 28 -17.38 -0.30 -10.33
C ILE A 28 -17.82 -1.75 -10.55
N LEU A 29 -17.87 -2.56 -9.49
CA LEU A 29 -18.32 -3.95 -9.56
C LEU A 29 -19.78 -4.07 -10.00
N GLU A 30 -20.67 -3.23 -9.45
CA GLU A 30 -22.08 -3.14 -9.85
C GLU A 30 -22.22 -2.79 -11.34
N LEU A 31 -21.51 -1.75 -11.80
CA LEU A 31 -21.55 -1.30 -13.20
C LEU A 31 -21.03 -2.36 -14.17
N LYS A 32 -19.97 -3.08 -13.79
CA LYS A 32 -19.36 -4.13 -14.59
C LYS A 32 -20.04 -5.50 -14.45
N GLN A 33 -20.97 -5.65 -13.50
CA GLN A 33 -21.61 -6.91 -13.13
C GLN A 33 -20.59 -8.00 -12.77
N LEU A 34 -19.60 -7.67 -11.94
CA LEU A 34 -18.55 -8.58 -11.47
C LEU A 34 -18.63 -8.77 -9.96
N ASP A 35 -18.31 -9.97 -9.47
CA ASP A 35 -18.24 -10.27 -8.04
C ASP A 35 -16.93 -9.74 -7.42
N ASN A 36 -15.82 -9.84 -8.17
CA ASN A 36 -14.51 -9.33 -7.75
C ASN A 36 -13.83 -8.52 -8.86
N LEU A 37 -12.90 -7.67 -8.44
CA LEU A 37 -12.09 -6.89 -9.38
C LEU A 37 -11.33 -7.84 -10.32
N LEU A 38 -11.39 -7.52 -11.62
CA LEU A 38 -10.71 -8.22 -12.71
C LEU A 38 -11.20 -9.66 -12.96
N ASP A 39 -12.41 -10.03 -12.54
CA ASP A 39 -12.99 -11.34 -12.88
C ASP A 39 -13.15 -11.55 -14.41
N ASP A 40 -13.25 -10.46 -15.16
CA ASP A 40 -13.24 -10.42 -16.63
C ASP A 40 -11.83 -10.50 -17.25
N GLN A 41 -10.77 -10.43 -16.44
CA GLN A 41 -9.36 -10.40 -16.86
C GLN A 41 -8.50 -11.40 -16.07
N ARG A 42 -8.86 -12.69 -16.12
CA ARG A 42 -8.28 -13.77 -15.28
C ARG A 42 -6.75 -13.84 -15.28
N VAL A 43 -6.09 -13.62 -16.42
CA VAL A 43 -4.62 -13.64 -16.51
C VAL A 43 -4.01 -12.49 -15.72
N LEU A 44 -4.55 -11.27 -15.87
CA LEU A 44 -4.10 -10.11 -15.12
C LEU A 44 -4.36 -10.28 -13.62
N GLN A 45 -5.55 -10.74 -13.25
CA GLN A 45 -5.92 -11.01 -11.86
C GLN A 45 -4.93 -11.97 -11.20
N ARG A 46 -4.59 -13.08 -11.87
CA ARG A 46 -3.60 -14.06 -11.38
C ARG A 46 -2.21 -13.45 -11.25
N ASN A 47 -1.76 -12.67 -12.24
CA ASN A 47 -0.44 -12.05 -12.21
C ASN A 47 -0.30 -11.08 -11.03
N ILE A 48 -1.31 -10.24 -10.78
CA ILE A 48 -1.34 -9.34 -9.63
C ILE A 48 -1.32 -10.15 -8.32
N ARG A 49 -2.16 -11.19 -8.21
CA ARG A 49 -2.22 -12.04 -7.00
C ARG A 49 -0.90 -12.73 -6.68
N LEU A 50 -0.15 -13.15 -7.69
CA LEU A 50 1.17 -13.76 -7.51
C LEU A 50 2.25 -12.74 -7.14
N ARG A 51 2.06 -11.46 -7.48
CA ARG A 51 3.02 -10.40 -7.25
C ARG A 51 2.89 -9.77 -5.86
N ASN A 52 1.67 -9.59 -5.36
CA ASN A 52 1.41 -8.94 -4.07
C ASN A 52 2.23 -9.53 -2.90
N PRO A 53 2.39 -10.87 -2.76
CA PRO A 53 3.18 -11.45 -1.68
C PRO A 53 4.67 -11.04 -1.66
N TYR A 54 5.22 -10.56 -2.77
CA TYR A 54 6.60 -10.06 -2.83
C TYR A 54 6.71 -8.59 -2.39
N VAL A 55 5.60 -7.85 -2.43
CA VAL A 55 5.53 -6.44 -2.02
C VAL A 55 5.17 -6.33 -0.53
N ASP A 56 4.35 -7.24 -0.01
CA ASP A 56 3.90 -7.22 1.38
C ASP A 56 5.05 -7.15 2.40
N PRO A 57 6.13 -7.96 2.29
CA PRO A 57 7.29 -7.86 3.18
C PRO A 57 7.97 -6.48 3.13
N LEU A 58 8.02 -5.85 1.95
CA LEU A 58 8.60 -4.52 1.78
C LEU A 58 7.77 -3.45 2.45
N HIS A 59 6.44 -3.56 2.45
CA HIS A 59 5.57 -2.66 3.22
C HIS A 59 5.81 -2.79 4.74
N PHE A 60 5.94 -4.02 5.26
CA PHE A 60 6.25 -4.22 6.69
C PHE A 60 7.61 -3.63 7.07
N LEU A 61 8.64 -3.89 6.25
CA LEU A 61 9.97 -3.34 6.45
C LEU A 61 9.96 -1.81 6.36
N GLN A 62 9.25 -1.23 5.38
CA GLN A 62 9.13 0.21 5.22
C GLN A 62 8.51 0.88 6.46
N VAL A 63 7.43 0.31 7.02
CA VAL A 63 6.79 0.81 8.24
C VAL A 63 7.75 0.81 9.43
N ASP A 64 8.50 -0.27 9.61
CA ASP A 64 9.48 -0.40 10.69
C ASP A 64 10.65 0.59 10.53
N LEU A 65 11.25 0.66 9.33
CA LEU A 65 12.32 1.61 9.03
C LEU A 65 11.87 3.06 9.21
N LEU A 66 10.66 3.40 8.75
CA LEU A 66 10.11 4.75 8.89
C LEU A 66 9.89 5.12 10.35
N ARG A 67 9.43 4.16 11.18
CA ARG A 67 9.30 4.36 12.63
C ARG A 67 10.65 4.66 13.27
N ARG A 68 11.64 3.79 13.07
CA ARG A 68 13.00 3.94 13.64
C ARG A 68 13.65 5.24 13.23
N TRP A 69 13.54 5.61 11.94
CA TRP A 69 14.12 6.85 11.43
C TRP A 69 13.47 8.09 12.05
N ARG A 70 12.14 8.09 12.27
CA ARG A 70 11.44 9.20 12.96
C ARG A 70 11.81 9.28 14.44
N GLU A 71 11.89 8.15 15.13
CA GLU A 71 12.27 8.08 16.55
C GLU A 71 13.72 8.52 16.78
N GLY A 72 14.62 8.21 15.84
CA GLY A 72 16.01 8.65 15.83
C GLY A 72 16.24 10.09 15.36
N GLY A 73 15.21 10.96 15.42
CA GLY A 73 15.36 12.38 15.08
C GLY A 73 15.52 12.69 13.59
N ARG A 74 15.38 11.69 12.70
CA ARG A 74 15.52 11.81 11.23
C ARG A 74 16.95 12.10 10.74
N GLU A 75 17.96 11.70 11.50
CA GLU A 75 19.36 12.02 11.20
C GLU A 75 20.17 10.84 10.64
N ASP A 76 19.65 9.61 10.77
CA ASP A 76 20.35 8.41 10.29
C ASP A 76 20.18 8.23 8.77
N ASP A 77 21.22 8.59 8.02
CA ASP A 77 21.29 8.45 6.57
C ASP A 77 21.24 6.98 6.10
N GLN A 78 21.75 6.02 6.88
CA GLN A 78 21.70 4.61 6.50
C GLN A 78 20.27 4.08 6.56
N LEU A 79 19.52 4.46 7.60
CA LEU A 79 18.08 4.16 7.70
C LEU A 79 17.28 4.84 6.58
N LEU A 80 17.64 6.08 6.23
CA LEU A 80 17.00 6.78 5.11
C LEU A 80 17.26 6.08 3.76
N GLU A 81 18.47 5.62 3.50
CA GLU A 81 18.78 4.88 2.27
C GLU A 81 18.07 3.52 2.22
N ALA A 82 18.00 2.80 3.34
CA ALA A 82 17.21 1.57 3.44
C ALA A 82 15.72 1.84 3.18
N LEU A 83 15.17 2.93 3.73
CA LEU A 83 13.79 3.35 3.50
C LEU A 83 13.55 3.65 2.01
N LYS A 84 14.44 4.40 1.35
CA LYS A 84 14.37 4.66 -0.10
C LYS A 84 14.44 3.38 -0.92
N ALA A 85 15.24 2.39 -0.50
CA ALA A 85 15.29 1.10 -1.16
C ALA A 85 13.94 0.37 -1.10
N THR A 86 13.24 0.40 0.03
CA THR A 86 11.88 -0.16 0.12
C THR A 86 10.88 0.55 -0.80
N VAL A 87 10.94 1.89 -0.93
CA VAL A 87 10.11 2.66 -1.87
C VAL A 87 10.33 2.17 -3.30
N LYS A 88 11.58 2.06 -3.74
CA LYS A 88 11.94 1.58 -5.08
C LYS A 88 11.45 0.13 -5.30
N GLY A 89 11.65 -0.74 -4.31
CA GLY A 89 11.22 -2.14 -4.39
C GLY A 89 9.70 -2.27 -4.51
N ILE A 90 8.94 -1.49 -3.73
CA ILE A 90 7.48 -1.45 -3.82
C ILE A 90 7.04 -0.93 -5.19
N ALA A 91 7.64 0.15 -5.70
CA ALA A 91 7.29 0.71 -7.00
C ALA A 91 7.51 -0.30 -8.15
N LEU A 92 8.65 -1.00 -8.16
CA LEU A 92 8.93 -2.07 -9.11
C LEU A 92 7.95 -3.24 -8.98
N GLY A 93 7.55 -3.53 -7.75
CA GLY A 93 6.62 -4.61 -7.42
C GLY A 93 5.16 -4.31 -7.73
N ILE A 94 4.71 -3.05 -7.72
CA ILE A 94 3.32 -2.71 -8.08
C ILE A 94 3.19 -2.41 -9.58
N GLN A 95 4.29 -2.07 -10.25
CA GLN A 95 4.35 -1.75 -11.69
C GLN A 95 3.43 -0.55 -12.03
N ASN A 96 2.80 -0.54 -13.22
CA ASN A 96 1.99 0.60 -13.66
C ASN A 96 0.71 0.73 -12.82
N THR A 97 0.59 1.85 -12.12
CA THR A 97 -0.55 2.20 -11.26
C THR A 97 -1.35 3.40 -11.76
N GLY A 98 -1.06 3.89 -12.97
CA GLY A 98 -1.68 5.06 -13.59
C GLY A 98 -1.81 4.91 -15.10
#